data_AF-R8QJR1-F1
#
_entry.id   AF-R8QJR1-F1
#
_cell.length_a   1.000
_cell.length_b   1.000
_cell.length_c   1.000
_cell.angle_alpha   90.00
_cell.angle_beta   90.00
_cell.angle_gamma   90.00
#
_symmetry.space_group_name_H-M   'P 1'
#
loop_
_entity.id
_entity.type
_entity.pdbx_description
1 polymer ?
#
loop_
_entity_poly.entity_id
_entity_poly.type
_entity_poly.pdbx_seq_one_letter_code
_entity_poly.pdbx_strand_id
1 'polypeptide(L)'
;MADYFYKHSKKYYKNYSYSQNKKENCFTKTHTIAGSNIPLDIIVPANTSRIVFEDATNNHNKTLLQFHVTGTSAPIVVTIRTRNSRRPITATIASGETRILQVENFESLTLTNNNNTSSDIGVYIQKTFCICCNEQNDYYKEHSYSINEDSNCFVETHTIAGSGTTLAGNVPLDIIVPPNTSRTVFEDLTINHNKTLLQVSVPNDSGPIEVTVQTRSSNIPINATLVPNETRIFQVEDFQSLTLTNNSDTFDFVDIFINKTFCICCDDQNNPCDECNHEDNDYDC
;
A
#
# COMPACT_ATOMS: atom_id res chain seq x y z
N MET A 1 -27.06 40.23 12.27
CA MET A 1 -25.89 40.84 11.60
C MET A 1 -25.99 40.50 10.12
N ALA A 2 -25.63 41.41 9.21
CA ALA A 2 -25.85 41.20 7.77
C ALA A 2 -24.83 40.20 7.18
N ASP A 3 -25.30 39.14 6.52
CA ASP A 3 -24.49 38.07 5.89
C ASP A 3 -23.91 38.46 4.53
N TYR A 4 -23.45 39.70 4.38
CA TYR A 4 -22.81 40.16 3.15
C TYR A 4 -21.79 41.27 3.41
N PHE A 5 -20.83 41.40 2.48
CA PHE A 5 -19.89 42.52 2.42
C PHE A 5 -19.84 43.09 1.00
N TYR A 6 -19.48 44.36 0.87
CA TYR A 6 -19.33 45.02 -0.43
C TYR A 6 -17.86 45.10 -0.84
N LYS A 7 -17.56 44.76 -2.10
CA LYS A 7 -16.26 45.00 -2.73
C LYS A 7 -16.49 45.61 -4.12
N HIS A 8 -15.85 46.74 -4.43
CA HIS A 8 -16.08 47.50 -5.68
C HIS A 8 -17.57 47.76 -5.98
N SER A 9 -18.32 48.19 -4.97
CA SER A 9 -19.77 48.49 -5.09
C SER A 9 -20.67 47.32 -5.49
N LYS A 10 -20.15 46.08 -5.50
CA LYS A 10 -20.92 44.84 -5.66
C LYS A 10 -21.09 44.12 -4.32
N LYS A 11 -22.30 43.61 -4.08
CA LYS A 11 -22.70 42.94 -2.83
C LYS A 11 -22.33 41.45 -2.91
N TYR A 12 -21.52 40.97 -1.97
CA TYR A 12 -21.08 39.57 -1.86
C TYR A 12 -21.66 38.94 -0.60
N TYR A 13 -22.39 37.84 -0.74
CA TYR A 13 -22.96 37.11 0.40
C TYR A 13 -21.95 36.09 0.95
N LYS A 14 -21.90 35.91 2.27
CA LYS A 14 -21.13 34.82 2.88
C LYS A 14 -21.80 33.49 2.52
N ASN A 15 -21.19 32.74 1.61
CA ASN A 15 -21.58 31.34 1.41
C ASN A 15 -21.16 30.56 2.65
N TYR A 16 -22.14 30.25 3.51
CA TYR A 16 -22.03 29.09 4.38
C TYR A 16 -22.00 27.87 3.46
N SER A 17 -20.82 27.30 3.25
CA SER A 17 -20.69 26.00 2.60
C SER A 17 -21.33 24.95 3.51
N TYR A 18 -22.63 24.74 3.37
CA TYR A 18 -23.19 23.42 3.61
C TYR A 18 -22.38 22.47 2.74
N SER A 19 -21.65 21.53 3.35
CA SER A 19 -21.07 20.41 2.63
C SER A 19 -22.23 19.69 1.94
N GLN A 20 -22.48 19.99 0.66
CA GLN A 20 -23.21 19.06 -0.17
C GLN A 20 -22.47 17.73 -0.03
N ASN A 21 -23.16 16.72 0.50
CA ASN A 21 -22.62 15.38 0.66
C ASN A 21 -22.06 14.96 -0.70
N LYS A 22 -20.73 15.01 -0.86
CA LYS A 22 -20.07 14.40 -2.02
C LYS A 22 -20.48 12.93 -1.97
N LYS A 23 -20.94 12.38 -3.09
CA LYS A 23 -21.33 10.98 -3.17
C LYS A 23 -20.03 10.16 -3.09
N GLU A 24 -19.66 9.74 -1.88
CA GLU A 24 -18.47 8.90 -1.68
C GLU A 24 -18.89 7.44 -1.78
N ASN A 25 -18.40 6.74 -2.80
CA ASN A 25 -18.61 5.31 -2.94
C ASN A 25 -17.49 4.58 -2.20
N CYS A 26 -17.81 4.00 -1.05
CA CYS A 26 -16.83 3.25 -0.24
C CYS A 26 -16.96 1.74 -0.48
N PHE A 27 -15.81 1.09 -0.63
CA PHE A 27 -15.68 -0.34 -0.90
C PHE A 27 -14.75 -1.00 0.10
N THR A 28 -14.86 -2.32 0.22
CA THR A 28 -13.90 -3.15 0.94
C THR A 28 -13.07 -3.96 -0.04
N LYS A 29 -11.76 -3.99 0.18
CA LYS A 29 -10.82 -4.84 -0.56
C LYS A 29 -9.84 -5.48 0.41
N THR A 30 -9.24 -6.58 -0.03
CA THR A 30 -8.31 -7.38 0.77
C THR A 30 -6.98 -7.45 0.07
N HIS A 31 -5.91 -7.11 0.80
CA HIS A 31 -4.55 -7.46 0.41
C HIS A 31 -4.11 -8.71 1.16
N THR A 32 -3.49 -9.64 0.44
CA THR A 32 -2.86 -10.85 1.01
C THR A 32 -1.35 -10.70 0.83
N ILE A 33 -0.60 -10.86 1.92
CA ILE A 33 0.87 -10.84 1.87
C ILE A 33 1.37 -12.16 1.27
N ALA A 34 2.43 -12.09 0.45
CA ALA A 34 2.84 -13.14 -0.49
C ALA A 34 1.75 -13.54 -1.52
N GLY A 35 0.66 -12.76 -1.60
CA GLY A 35 -0.50 -12.84 -2.50
C GLY A 35 -1.21 -14.20 -2.65
N SER A 36 -0.80 -15.21 -1.88
CA SER A 36 -1.25 -16.59 -1.95
C SER A 36 -1.53 -17.09 -0.55
N ASN A 37 -2.21 -18.22 -0.41
CA ASN A 37 -2.49 -18.83 0.89
C ASN A 37 -1.25 -19.52 1.50
N ILE A 38 -0.04 -19.08 1.15
CA ILE A 38 1.23 -19.63 1.63
C ILE A 38 1.86 -18.60 2.57
N PRO A 39 2.24 -18.99 3.80
CA PRO A 39 2.96 -18.10 4.71
C PRO A 39 4.31 -17.65 4.12
N LEU A 40 4.67 -16.40 4.39
CA LEU A 40 6.00 -15.87 4.13
C LEU A 40 6.95 -16.34 5.24
N ASP A 41 8.03 -17.03 4.87
CA ASP A 41 9.07 -17.42 5.82
C ASP A 41 9.98 -16.23 6.14
N ILE A 42 10.09 -15.90 7.44
CA ILE A 42 10.88 -14.79 7.94
C ILE A 42 11.92 -15.31 8.92
N ILE A 43 13.18 -14.97 8.66
CA ILE A 43 14.28 -15.20 9.60
C ILE A 43 14.35 -14.03 10.57
N VAL A 44 14.30 -14.31 11.87
CA VAL A 44 14.53 -13.34 12.94
C VAL A 44 15.86 -13.67 13.63
N PRO A 45 16.92 -12.86 13.42
CA PRO A 45 18.23 -13.12 14.01
C PRO A 45 18.23 -13.15 15.53
N ALA A 46 19.21 -13.83 16.11
CA ALA A 46 19.41 -13.94 17.55
C ALA A 46 19.44 -12.57 18.23
N ASN A 47 18.72 -12.42 19.34
CA ASN A 47 18.65 -11.20 20.14
C ASN A 47 18.28 -9.93 19.35
N THR A 48 17.38 -10.05 18.37
CA THR A 48 16.91 -8.91 17.56
C THR A 48 15.40 -8.77 17.55
N SER A 49 14.95 -7.56 17.20
CA SER A 49 13.57 -7.25 16.85
C SER A 49 13.52 -6.69 15.44
N ARG A 50 12.56 -7.14 14.64
CA ARG A 50 12.33 -6.66 13.27
C ARG A 50 10.88 -6.22 13.11
N ILE A 51 10.68 -5.06 12.51
CA ILE A 51 9.35 -4.63 12.07
C ILE A 51 9.10 -5.28 10.71
N VAL A 52 8.04 -6.07 10.64
CA VAL A 52 7.72 -6.88 9.45
C VAL A 52 6.63 -6.22 8.60
N PHE A 53 5.66 -5.57 9.24
CA PHE A 53 4.57 -4.92 8.53
C PHE A 53 4.24 -3.60 9.21
N GLU A 54 4.24 -2.52 8.43
CA GLU A 54 3.80 -1.18 8.79
C GLU A 54 2.62 -0.75 7.90
N ASP A 55 1.49 -0.41 8.53
CA ASP A 55 0.31 0.12 7.85
C ASP A 55 0.24 1.64 8.07
N ALA A 56 0.69 2.39 7.08
CA ALA A 56 0.73 3.85 7.10
C ALA A 56 -0.58 4.49 6.62
N THR A 57 -1.65 3.71 6.37
CA THR A 57 -2.96 4.27 6.07
C THR A 57 -3.67 4.75 7.34
N ASN A 58 -4.81 5.44 7.21
CA ASN A 58 -5.61 5.87 8.37
C ASN A 58 -7.00 5.23 8.43
N ASN A 59 -7.32 4.34 7.50
CA ASN A 59 -8.64 3.74 7.42
C ASN A 59 -8.85 2.63 8.46
N HIS A 60 -10.12 2.46 8.86
CA HIS A 60 -10.53 1.26 9.59
C HIS A 60 -10.22 0.02 8.76
N ASN A 61 -9.71 -1.02 9.41
CA ASN A 61 -9.33 -2.27 8.75
C ASN A 61 -9.46 -3.46 9.72
N LYS A 62 -9.55 -4.66 9.16
CA LYS A 62 -9.44 -5.91 9.89
C LYS A 62 -8.29 -6.71 9.30
N THR A 63 -7.45 -7.27 10.15
CA THR A 63 -6.27 -8.02 9.74
C THR A 63 -6.29 -9.40 10.39
N LEU A 64 -6.30 -10.44 9.58
CA LEU A 64 -6.06 -11.83 9.96
C LEU A 64 -4.56 -12.09 9.89
N LEU A 65 -4.02 -12.63 10.96
CA LEU A 65 -2.60 -12.93 11.15
C LEU A 65 -2.48 -14.39 11.55
N GLN A 66 -1.66 -15.15 10.83
CA GLN A 66 -1.30 -16.52 11.19
C GLN A 66 0.21 -16.60 11.30
N PHE A 67 0.67 -17.16 12.41
CA PHE A 67 2.07 -17.35 12.76
C PHE A 67 2.33 -18.84 12.93
N HIS A 68 3.44 -19.33 12.39
CA HIS A 68 3.92 -20.68 12.62
C HIS A 68 5.43 -20.65 12.88
N VAL A 69 5.86 -21.05 14.08
CA VAL A 69 7.30 -21.20 14.38
C VAL A 69 7.67 -22.66 14.11
N THR A 70 8.69 -22.89 13.30
CA THR A 70 9.11 -24.25 12.95
C THR A 70 9.59 -25.01 14.19
N GLY A 71 9.39 -26.33 14.23
CA GLY A 71 9.70 -27.17 15.41
C GLY A 71 11.18 -27.24 15.80
N THR A 72 12.08 -26.69 14.98
CA THR A 72 13.51 -26.55 15.25
C THR A 72 13.90 -25.13 15.66
N SER A 73 13.00 -24.16 15.50
CA SER A 73 13.24 -22.75 15.82
C SER A 73 12.90 -22.43 17.27
N ALA A 74 13.62 -21.48 17.86
CA ALA A 74 13.34 -21.00 19.19
C ALA A 74 12.09 -20.09 19.21
N PRO A 75 11.37 -19.97 20.35
CA PRO A 75 10.14 -19.19 20.43
C PRO A 75 10.31 -17.73 20.00
N ILE A 76 9.31 -17.19 19.30
CA ILE A 76 9.29 -15.80 18.84
C ILE A 76 8.19 -15.03 19.55
N VAL A 77 8.51 -13.81 19.98
CA VAL A 77 7.54 -12.87 20.54
C VAL A 77 6.98 -12.02 19.41
N VAL A 78 5.68 -12.14 19.19
CA VAL A 78 4.89 -11.32 18.27
C VAL A 78 4.31 -10.13 19.03
N THR A 79 4.55 -8.93 18.51
CA THR A 79 3.96 -7.69 19.03
C THR A 79 3.16 -7.02 17.93
N ILE A 80 1.87 -6.79 18.18
CA ILE A 80 0.95 -6.13 17.25
C ILE A 80 0.48 -4.82 17.88
N ARG A 81 0.64 -3.73 17.13
CA ARG A 81 0.08 -2.42 17.49
C ARG A 81 -1.20 -2.17 16.72
N THR A 82 -2.16 -1.52 17.38
CA THR A 82 -3.40 -1.06 16.75
C THR A 82 -3.61 0.41 17.10
N ARG A 83 -4.06 1.21 16.12
CA ARG A 83 -4.08 2.69 16.23
C ARG A 83 -4.88 3.21 17.43
N ASN A 84 -5.92 2.48 17.83
CA ASN A 84 -6.85 2.88 18.89
C ASN A 84 -6.53 2.26 20.26
N SER A 85 -5.45 1.49 20.37
CA SER A 85 -5.01 0.89 21.64
C SER A 85 -3.67 1.43 22.08
N ARG A 86 -3.60 1.89 23.34
CA ARG A 86 -2.32 2.26 23.97
C ARG A 86 -1.49 1.06 24.36
N ARG A 87 -2.09 -0.13 24.44
CA ARG A 87 -1.40 -1.37 24.82
C ARG A 87 -1.26 -2.27 23.60
N PRO A 88 -0.04 -2.63 23.19
CA PRO A 88 0.14 -3.60 22.12
C PRO A 88 -0.36 -4.97 22.55
N ILE A 89 -0.77 -5.78 21.58
CA ILE A 89 -1.08 -7.19 21.78
C ILE A 89 0.24 -7.94 21.65
N THR A 90 0.62 -8.69 22.67
CA THR A 90 1.86 -9.47 22.70
C THR A 90 1.57 -10.95 22.89
N ALA A 91 2.24 -11.80 22.11
CA ALA A 91 2.12 -13.25 22.19
C ALA A 91 3.48 -13.90 21.96
N THR A 92 3.88 -14.83 22.83
CA THR A 92 5.01 -15.72 22.55
C THR A 92 4.47 -16.94 21.81
N ILE A 93 5.04 -17.24 20.65
CA ILE A 93 4.72 -18.41 19.84
C ILE A 93 5.82 -19.45 20.10
N ALA A 94 5.45 -20.59 20.68
CA ALA A 94 6.41 -21.64 20.99
C ALA A 94 6.87 -22.38 19.73
N SER A 95 7.97 -23.13 19.86
CA SER A 95 8.49 -23.98 18.80
C SER A 95 7.44 -25.02 18.37
N GLY A 96 7.19 -25.13 17.06
CA GLY A 96 6.16 -26.01 16.49
C GLY A 96 4.72 -25.53 16.68
N GLU A 97 4.51 -24.35 17.29
CA GLU A 97 3.18 -23.79 17.52
C GLU A 97 2.70 -22.99 16.30
N THR A 98 1.40 -23.12 16.00
CA THR A 98 0.68 -22.21 15.13
C THR A 98 -0.29 -21.37 15.95
N ARG A 99 -0.26 -20.06 15.75
CA ARG A 99 -1.19 -19.14 16.39
C ARG A 99 -1.85 -18.23 15.37
N ILE A 100 -3.17 -18.09 15.49
CA ILE A 100 -3.99 -17.26 14.58
C ILE A 100 -4.63 -16.15 15.42
N LEU A 101 -4.52 -14.93 14.94
CA LEU A 101 -5.07 -13.73 15.57
C LEU A 101 -5.84 -12.93 14.52
N GLN A 102 -6.96 -12.35 14.92
CA GLN A 102 -7.66 -11.34 14.13
C GLN A 102 -7.72 -10.05 14.93
N VAL A 103 -7.33 -8.95 14.31
CA VAL A 103 -7.27 -7.63 14.96
C VAL A 103 -7.94 -6.57 14.09
N GLU A 104 -8.47 -5.54 14.74
CA GLU A 104 -9.01 -4.35 14.07
C GLU A 104 -8.04 -3.18 14.21
N ASN A 105 -8.05 -2.28 13.23
CA ASN A 105 -7.21 -1.08 13.19
C ASN A 105 -5.71 -1.39 13.32
N PHE A 106 -5.25 -2.47 12.67
CA PHE A 106 -3.85 -2.90 12.65
C PHE A 106 -2.95 -1.76 12.20
N GLU A 107 -1.89 -1.49 12.95
CA GLU A 107 -0.90 -0.43 12.70
C GLU A 107 0.45 -1.03 12.33
N SER A 108 0.94 -1.98 13.14
CA SER A 108 2.21 -2.64 12.84
C SER A 108 2.37 -4.01 13.49
N LEU A 109 3.27 -4.79 12.90
CA LEU A 109 3.72 -6.09 13.39
C LEU A 109 5.23 -6.07 13.60
N THR A 110 5.65 -6.40 14.81
CA THR A 110 7.06 -6.59 15.18
C THR A 110 7.27 -8.02 15.65
N LEU A 111 8.33 -8.65 15.15
CA LEU A 111 8.78 -9.97 15.58
C LEU A 111 10.07 -9.81 16.38
N THR A 112 10.13 -10.43 17.55
CA THR A 112 11.27 -10.35 18.45
C THR A 112 11.76 -11.74 18.80
N ASN A 113 13.04 -11.98 18.58
CA ASN A 113 13.73 -13.19 18.97
C ASN A 113 14.67 -12.87 20.15
N ASN A 114 14.29 -13.32 21.35
CA ASN A 114 15.07 -13.13 22.57
C ASN A 114 16.05 -14.29 22.84
N ASN A 115 16.30 -15.14 21.85
CA ASN A 115 17.17 -16.30 21.97
C ASN A 115 18.52 -16.03 21.32
N ASN A 116 19.51 -16.88 21.64
CA ASN A 116 20.89 -16.77 21.17
C ASN A 116 21.13 -17.36 19.77
N THR A 117 20.09 -17.91 19.14
CA THR A 117 20.13 -18.44 17.77
C THR A 117 19.04 -17.78 16.95
N SER A 118 19.26 -17.65 15.64
CA SER A 118 18.20 -17.24 14.71
C SER A 118 17.01 -18.19 14.77
N SER A 119 15.82 -17.68 14.48
CA SER A 119 14.59 -18.44 14.43
C SER A 119 13.82 -18.11 13.16
N ASP A 120 13.19 -19.13 12.60
CA ASP A 120 12.33 -19.01 11.42
C ASP A 120 10.86 -19.02 11.85
N ILE A 121 10.08 -18.14 11.23
CA ILE A 121 8.64 -18.04 11.42
C ILE A 121 7.93 -17.82 10.10
N GLY A 122 6.97 -18.69 9.81
CA GLY A 122 6.01 -18.49 8.73
C GLY A 122 4.96 -17.47 9.17
N VAL A 123 4.78 -16.42 8.38
CA VAL A 123 3.82 -15.34 8.64
C VAL A 123 2.87 -15.22 7.45
N TYR A 124 1.59 -15.45 7.71
CA TYR A 124 0.53 -15.21 6.74
C TYR A 124 -0.34 -14.07 7.22
N ILE A 125 -0.63 -13.12 6.32
CA ILE A 125 -1.40 -11.93 6.65
C ILE A 125 -2.42 -11.65 5.55
N GLN A 126 -3.67 -11.47 5.95
CA GLN A 126 -4.72 -10.90 5.12
C GLN A 126 -5.29 -9.68 5.79
N LYS A 127 -5.38 -8.60 5.02
CA LYS A 127 -5.84 -7.32 5.53
C LYS A 127 -6.96 -6.78 4.65
N THR A 128 -8.14 -6.70 5.23
CA THR A 128 -9.31 -6.09 4.62
C THR A 128 -9.42 -4.64 5.08
N PHE A 129 -9.52 -3.72 4.13
CA PHE A 129 -9.57 -2.27 4.37
C PHE A 129 -10.72 -1.64 3.60
N CYS A 130 -11.15 -0.46 4.09
CA CYS A 130 -12.05 0.41 3.36
C CYS A 130 -11.25 1.33 2.42
N ILE A 131 -11.74 1.53 1.21
CA ILE A 131 -11.27 2.54 0.25
C ILE A 131 -12.49 3.29 -0.28
N CYS A 132 -12.44 4.62 -0.24
CA CYS A 132 -13.56 5.46 -0.69
C CYS A 132 -13.15 6.21 -1.94
N CYS A 133 -14.00 6.14 -2.95
CA CYS A 133 -13.80 6.78 -4.25
C CYS A 133 -14.69 8.01 -4.33
N ASN A 134 -14.06 9.14 -4.63
CA ASN A 134 -14.73 10.43 -4.73
C ASN A 134 -14.80 10.86 -6.19
N GLU A 135 -15.98 11.32 -6.61
CA GLU A 135 -16.28 11.74 -7.99
C GLU A 135 -15.50 13.00 -8.43
N GLN A 136 -14.84 13.72 -7.51
CA GLN A 136 -14.14 14.96 -7.82
C GLN A 136 -12.63 14.76 -7.95
N ASN A 137 -12.20 14.52 -9.19
CA ASN A 137 -10.86 14.89 -9.65
C ASN A 137 -10.79 16.43 -9.75
N ASP A 138 -10.38 17.10 -8.68
CA ASP A 138 -10.32 18.57 -8.58
C ASP A 138 -9.29 19.26 -9.51
N TYR A 139 -8.65 18.54 -10.45
CA TYR A 139 -7.64 19.13 -11.35
C TYR A 139 -8.17 19.61 -12.71
N TYR A 140 -9.32 19.11 -13.18
CA TYR A 140 -9.93 19.52 -14.45
C TYR A 140 -11.23 20.32 -14.26
N LYS A 141 -11.19 21.41 -13.48
CA LYS A 141 -12.28 22.39 -13.48
C LYS A 141 -11.87 23.69 -14.14
N GLU A 142 -11.68 23.65 -15.46
CA GLU A 142 -12.02 24.79 -16.30
C GLU A 142 -13.47 24.64 -16.78
N HIS A 143 -14.35 25.44 -16.15
CA HIS A 143 -15.53 26.03 -16.78
C HIS A 143 -16.60 25.09 -17.37
N SER A 144 -17.18 24.20 -16.57
CA SER A 144 -18.56 23.74 -16.83
C SER A 144 -19.42 23.73 -15.56
N TYR A 145 -20.32 24.70 -15.49
CA TYR A 145 -21.47 24.67 -14.59
C TYR A 145 -22.54 23.76 -15.23
N SER A 146 -22.52 22.47 -14.89
CA SER A 146 -23.54 21.42 -15.10
C SER A 146 -22.76 20.13 -15.36
N ILE A 147 -22.99 18.97 -14.76
CA ILE A 147 -24.23 18.28 -14.40
C ILE A 147 -23.89 17.37 -13.19
N ASN A 148 -24.86 17.12 -12.31
CA ASN A 148 -24.80 15.98 -11.39
C ASN A 148 -24.82 14.70 -12.24
N GLU A 149 -23.70 14.29 -12.78
CA GLU A 149 -23.61 13.00 -13.46
C GLU A 149 -23.32 11.96 -12.39
N ASP A 150 -24.19 10.96 -12.31
CA ASP A 150 -24.04 9.80 -11.45
C ASP A 150 -22.83 8.99 -11.92
N SER A 151 -21.61 9.47 -11.65
CA SER A 151 -20.40 8.72 -11.97
C SER A 151 -20.37 7.46 -11.11
N ASN A 152 -20.31 6.29 -11.74
CA ASN A 152 -20.23 5.04 -11.01
C ASN A 152 -18.76 4.73 -10.75
N CYS A 153 -18.38 4.79 -9.48
CA CYS A 153 -17.03 4.41 -9.06
C CYS A 153 -16.96 2.92 -8.75
N PHE A 154 -15.81 2.34 -9.03
CA PHE A 154 -15.45 0.96 -8.76
C PHE A 154 -14.05 0.93 -8.18
N VAL A 155 -13.67 -0.24 -7.66
CA VAL A 155 -12.31 -0.49 -7.17
C VAL A 155 -11.78 -1.76 -7.76
N GLU A 156 -10.58 -1.66 -8.31
CA GLU A 156 -9.86 -2.80 -8.83
C GLU A 156 -8.50 -2.94 -8.19
N THR A 157 -7.96 -4.15 -8.30
CA THR A 157 -6.70 -4.53 -7.69
C THR A 157 -5.76 -5.11 -8.75
N HIS A 158 -4.62 -4.47 -8.93
CA HIS A 158 -3.53 -4.97 -9.76
C HIS A 158 -2.45 -5.62 -8.90
N THR A 159 -1.99 -6.78 -9.34
CA THR A 159 -0.78 -7.43 -8.82
C THR A 159 0.29 -7.35 -9.91
N ILE A 160 1.50 -6.95 -9.55
CA ILE A 160 2.62 -6.97 -10.51
C ILE A 160 3.11 -8.41 -10.66
N ALA A 161 3.19 -8.88 -11.90
CA ALA A 161 3.70 -10.20 -12.21
C ALA A 161 5.24 -10.21 -12.17
N GLY A 162 5.83 -11.03 -11.31
CA GLY A 162 7.23 -11.41 -11.43
C GLY A 162 7.44 -12.55 -12.44
N SER A 163 8.70 -12.85 -12.75
CA SER A 163 9.08 -13.90 -13.70
C SER A 163 9.46 -15.19 -12.97
N GLY A 164 8.65 -16.25 -13.07
CA GLY A 164 8.96 -17.55 -12.47
C GLY A 164 7.83 -18.58 -12.59
N THR A 165 8.13 -19.86 -12.36
CA THR A 165 7.22 -21.00 -12.58
C THR A 165 6.55 -21.52 -11.30
N THR A 166 6.56 -20.77 -10.20
CA THR A 166 5.95 -21.28 -8.96
C THR A 166 4.43 -21.28 -9.10
N LEU A 167 3.80 -22.42 -8.80
CA LEU A 167 2.34 -22.63 -8.79
C LEU A 167 1.58 -21.74 -7.77
N ALA A 168 2.27 -20.81 -7.11
CA ALA A 168 1.79 -20.00 -5.98
C ALA A 168 1.29 -18.60 -6.38
N GLY A 169 1.28 -18.24 -7.67
CA GLY A 169 0.60 -17.04 -8.16
C GLY A 169 1.21 -15.68 -7.80
N ASN A 170 2.29 -15.63 -7.01
CA ASN A 170 3.00 -14.38 -6.68
C ASN A 170 4.49 -14.65 -6.73
N VAL A 171 5.05 -14.45 -7.92
CA VAL A 171 6.50 -14.47 -8.09
C VAL A 171 6.99 -13.05 -7.79
N PRO A 172 7.90 -12.87 -6.82
CA PRO A 172 8.55 -11.58 -6.61
C PRO A 172 9.24 -11.10 -7.89
N LEU A 173 9.25 -9.79 -8.09
CA LEU A 173 10.06 -9.16 -9.11
C LEU A 173 11.47 -8.95 -8.55
N ASP A 174 12.45 -9.60 -9.16
CA ASP A 174 13.86 -9.41 -8.83
C ASP A 174 14.38 -8.13 -9.50
N ILE A 175 14.82 -7.17 -8.69
CA ILE A 175 15.33 -5.88 -9.13
C ILE A 175 16.82 -5.77 -8.83
N ILE A 176 17.59 -5.52 -9.89
CA ILE A 176 19.00 -5.12 -9.78
C ILE A 176 19.09 -3.64 -9.40
N VAL A 177 19.74 -3.37 -8.28
CA VAL A 177 20.12 -2.02 -7.83
C VAL A 177 21.65 -1.90 -7.89
N PRO A 178 22.20 -1.14 -8.87
CA PRO A 178 23.64 -0.97 -9.02
C PRO A 178 24.31 -0.33 -7.79
N PRO A 179 25.62 -0.53 -7.61
CA PRO A 179 26.35 0.02 -6.47
C PRO A 179 26.33 1.54 -6.45
N ASN A 180 26.19 2.12 -5.25
CA ASN A 180 26.16 3.57 -5.02
C ASN A 180 25.12 4.30 -5.89
N THR A 181 23.94 3.69 -6.09
CA THR A 181 22.86 4.29 -6.89
C THR A 181 21.49 4.19 -6.20
N SER A 182 20.60 5.09 -6.61
CA SER A 182 19.16 5.00 -6.34
C SER A 182 18.40 4.67 -7.63
N ARG A 183 17.39 3.83 -7.51
CA ARG A 183 16.51 3.45 -8.62
C ARG A 183 15.06 3.51 -8.19
N THR A 184 14.26 4.26 -8.94
CA THR A 184 12.80 4.19 -8.83
C THR A 184 12.32 2.93 -9.57
N VAL A 185 11.61 2.06 -8.86
CA VAL A 185 11.25 0.71 -9.34
C VAL A 185 9.76 0.56 -9.58
N PHE A 186 8.96 1.44 -8.99
CA PHE A 186 7.53 1.51 -9.24
C PHE A 186 7.05 2.96 -9.08
N GLU A 187 6.28 3.43 -10.06
CA GLU A 187 5.68 4.76 -10.09
C GLU A 187 4.20 4.63 -10.44
N ASP A 188 3.37 5.37 -9.72
CA ASP A 188 1.98 5.59 -10.05
C ASP A 188 1.82 6.97 -10.64
N LEU A 189 1.70 7.01 -11.98
CA LEU A 189 1.49 8.23 -12.75
C LEU A 189 0.00 8.58 -12.88
N THR A 190 -0.87 7.94 -12.09
CA THR A 190 -2.29 8.25 -12.04
C THR A 190 -2.63 9.14 -10.85
N ILE A 191 -3.74 9.87 -10.94
CA ILE A 191 -4.23 10.74 -9.87
C ILE A 191 -5.25 10.06 -8.95
N ASN A 192 -5.69 8.85 -9.32
CA ASN A 192 -6.77 8.16 -8.63
C ASN A 192 -6.34 7.74 -7.23
N HIS A 193 -7.25 7.94 -6.27
CA HIS A 193 -7.06 7.45 -4.92
C HIS A 193 -6.77 5.95 -4.92
N ASN A 194 -5.78 5.54 -4.14
CA ASN A 194 -5.35 4.15 -4.11
C ASN A 194 -4.71 3.77 -2.79
N LYS A 195 -4.62 2.46 -2.56
CA LYS A 195 -3.89 1.83 -1.46
C LYS A 195 -2.99 0.76 -2.03
N THR A 196 -1.72 0.80 -1.66
CA THR A 196 -0.69 -0.09 -2.22
C THR A 196 -0.04 -0.86 -1.09
N LEU A 197 -0.01 -2.18 -1.22
CA LEU A 197 0.82 -3.08 -0.43
C LEU A 197 2.14 -3.29 -1.19
N LEU A 198 3.24 -3.03 -0.50
CA LEU A 198 4.60 -3.25 -0.96
C LEU A 198 5.26 -4.25 -0.01
N GLN A 199 5.79 -5.34 -0.53
CA GLN A 199 6.66 -6.24 0.20
C GLN A 199 8.04 -6.16 -0.44
N VAL A 200 9.06 -5.81 0.36
CA VAL A 200 10.44 -5.68 -0.08
C VAL A 200 11.28 -6.67 0.73
N SER A 201 11.99 -7.56 0.04
CA SER A 201 12.81 -8.61 0.62
C SER A 201 14.25 -8.43 0.14
N VAL A 202 15.19 -8.30 1.09
CA VAL A 202 16.62 -8.19 0.81
C VAL A 202 17.27 -9.57 1.02
N PRO A 203 17.82 -10.20 -0.02
CA PRO A 203 18.53 -11.48 0.04
C PRO A 203 19.75 -11.44 0.98
N ASN A 204 20.25 -12.62 1.36
CA ASN A 204 21.40 -12.76 2.28
C ASN A 204 22.71 -12.19 1.73
N ASP A 205 22.88 -12.26 0.42
CA ASP A 205 24.10 -11.91 -0.31
C ASP A 205 24.13 -10.45 -0.78
N SER A 206 23.07 -9.69 -0.49
CA SER A 206 23.00 -8.25 -0.79
C SER A 206 23.54 -7.39 0.35
N GLY A 207 23.85 -6.13 0.07
CA GLY A 207 24.09 -5.09 1.07
C GLY A 207 22.79 -4.56 1.70
N PRO A 208 22.88 -3.67 2.70
CA PRO A 208 21.72 -2.94 3.21
C PRO A 208 21.09 -2.05 2.12
N ILE A 209 19.78 -2.11 2.00
CA ILE A 209 19.01 -1.32 1.03
C ILE A 209 18.17 -0.29 1.75
N GLU A 210 18.29 0.96 1.34
CA GLU A 210 17.36 2.00 1.78
C GLU A 210 16.13 2.00 0.87
N VAL A 211 14.96 1.94 1.50
CA VAL A 211 13.65 1.95 0.88
C VAL A 211 13.00 3.29 1.16
N THR A 212 12.64 4.00 0.10
CA THR A 212 11.91 5.27 0.16
C THR A 212 10.58 5.13 -0.55
N VAL A 213 9.49 5.30 0.20
CA VAL A 213 8.13 5.32 -0.32
C VAL A 213 7.57 6.73 -0.26
N GLN A 214 7.24 7.27 -1.42
CA GLN A 214 6.60 8.57 -1.57
C GLN A 214 5.09 8.39 -1.74
N THR A 215 4.30 9.21 -1.04
CA THR A 215 2.85 9.31 -1.23
C THR A 215 2.49 10.71 -1.72
N ARG A 216 1.36 10.83 -2.42
CA ARG A 216 0.84 12.13 -2.90
C ARG A 216 0.29 12.98 -1.74
N SER A 217 -0.09 12.33 -0.64
CA SER A 217 -0.71 12.96 0.54
C SER A 217 0.29 13.57 1.52
N SER A 218 1.58 13.27 1.40
CA SER A 218 2.62 13.73 2.34
C SER A 218 3.88 14.16 1.60
N ASN A 219 4.43 15.31 1.96
CA ASN A 219 5.76 15.75 1.47
C ASN A 219 6.92 15.04 2.20
N ILE A 220 6.62 14.27 3.25
CA ILE A 220 7.61 13.51 4.00
C ILE A 220 7.50 12.05 3.55
N PRO A 221 8.54 11.49 2.90
CA PRO A 221 8.53 10.10 2.50
C PRO A 221 8.66 9.17 3.70
N ILE A 222 8.20 7.94 3.53
CA ILE A 222 8.48 6.84 4.47
C ILE A 222 9.84 6.26 4.08
N ASN A 223 10.79 6.29 5.01
CA ASN A 223 12.13 5.77 4.82
C ASN A 223 12.38 4.58 5.76
N ALA A 224 12.99 3.52 5.23
CA ALA A 224 13.45 2.37 6.01
C ALA A 224 14.79 1.86 5.46
N THR A 225 15.64 1.31 6.31
CA THR A 225 16.83 0.58 5.90
C THR A 225 16.63 -0.89 6.21
N LEU A 226 16.65 -1.72 5.18
CA LEU A 226 16.51 -3.17 5.29
C LEU A 226 17.92 -3.78 5.22
N VAL A 227 18.23 -4.66 6.16
CA VAL A 227 19.50 -5.39 6.15
C VAL A 227 19.34 -6.76 5.47
N PRO A 228 20.43 -7.50 5.21
CA PRO A 228 20.32 -8.81 4.57
C PRO A 228 19.42 -9.78 5.33
N ASN A 229 18.71 -10.62 4.57
CA ASN A 229 17.62 -11.50 5.04
C ASN A 229 16.46 -10.78 5.73
N GLU A 230 16.24 -9.49 5.48
CA GLU A 230 15.08 -8.77 6.01
C GLU A 230 13.99 -8.67 4.95
N THR A 231 12.77 -9.01 5.35
CA THR A 231 11.58 -8.66 4.57
C THR A 231 10.77 -7.65 5.36
N ARG A 232 10.39 -6.55 4.70
CA ARG A 232 9.51 -5.54 5.26
C ARG A 232 8.36 -5.25 4.34
N ILE A 233 7.19 -5.09 4.94
CA ILE A 233 5.94 -4.84 4.24
C ILE A 233 5.43 -3.46 4.64
N PHE A 234 4.97 -2.73 3.64
CA PHE A 234 4.37 -1.40 3.78
C PHE A 234 2.99 -1.43 3.16
N GLN A 235 1.99 -0.92 3.87
CA GLN A 235 0.72 -0.55 3.25
C GLN A 235 0.56 0.96 3.32
N VAL A 236 0.39 1.57 2.16
CA VAL A 236 0.38 3.03 2.02
C VAL A 236 -0.84 3.49 1.23
N GLU A 237 -1.27 4.70 1.53
CA GLU A 237 -2.40 5.38 0.89
C GLU A 237 -1.88 6.48 -0.03
N ASP A 238 -2.52 6.63 -1.18
CA ASP A 238 -2.11 7.55 -2.23
C ASP A 238 -0.64 7.39 -2.65
N PHE A 239 -0.26 6.14 -2.94
CA PHE A 239 1.09 5.81 -3.37
C PHE A 239 1.48 6.61 -4.63
N GLN A 240 2.73 7.07 -4.65
CA GLN A 240 3.33 7.78 -5.78
C GLN A 240 4.51 7.01 -6.34
N SER A 241 5.51 6.68 -5.52
CA SER A 241 6.70 5.99 -5.99
C SER A 241 7.40 5.17 -4.92
N LEU A 242 8.09 4.12 -5.35
CA LEU A 242 8.99 3.29 -4.56
C LEU A 242 10.40 3.44 -5.15
N THR A 243 11.33 3.91 -4.33
CA THR A 243 12.74 4.05 -4.68
C THR A 243 13.58 3.15 -3.78
N LEU A 244 14.52 2.42 -4.38
CA LEU A 244 15.51 1.63 -3.68
C LEU A 244 16.88 2.29 -3.86
N THR A 245 17.61 2.46 -2.77
CA THR A 245 18.99 2.98 -2.80
C THR A 245 19.94 1.94 -2.25
N ASN A 246 20.94 1.63 -3.07
CA ASN A 246 22.07 0.79 -2.71
C ASN A 246 23.29 1.68 -2.47
N ASN A 247 23.71 1.77 -1.21
CA ASN A 247 24.90 2.53 -0.80
C ASN A 247 26.15 1.65 -0.67
N SER A 248 26.10 0.41 -1.17
CA SER A 248 27.23 -0.52 -1.19
C SER A 248 28.01 -0.42 -2.51
N ASP A 249 29.20 -1.02 -2.50
CA ASP A 249 30.11 -1.06 -3.66
C ASP A 249 29.83 -2.25 -4.61
N THR A 250 28.83 -3.08 -4.30
CA THR A 250 28.41 -4.21 -5.13
C THR A 250 27.00 -4.02 -5.68
N PHE A 251 26.65 -4.73 -6.77
CA PHE A 251 25.25 -4.79 -7.19
C PHE A 251 24.46 -5.63 -6.20
N ASP A 252 23.22 -5.21 -5.93
CA ASP A 252 22.29 -5.92 -5.07
C ASP A 252 21.05 -6.34 -5.85
N PHE A 253 20.49 -7.48 -5.46
CA PHE A 253 19.23 -8.00 -5.97
C PHE A 253 18.17 -7.81 -4.90
N VAL A 254 17.02 -7.26 -5.24
CA VAL A 254 15.95 -6.99 -4.28
C VAL A 254 14.65 -7.55 -4.81
N ASP A 255 14.05 -8.42 -4.02
CA ASP A 255 12.76 -9.04 -4.33
C ASP A 255 11.63 -8.11 -3.92
N ILE A 256 10.76 -7.78 -4.86
CA ILE A 256 9.63 -6.88 -4.62
C ILE A 256 8.32 -7.55 -5.03
N PHE A 257 7.33 -7.49 -4.14
CA PHE A 257 5.95 -7.82 -4.44
C PHE A 257 5.05 -6.60 -4.23
N ILE A 258 4.16 -6.34 -5.19
CA ILE A 258 3.31 -5.15 -5.22
C ILE A 258 1.87 -5.57 -5.51
N ASN A 259 0.98 -5.12 -4.64
CA ASN A 259 -0.46 -5.28 -4.80
C ASN A 259 -1.14 -3.92 -4.60
N LYS A 260 -1.72 -3.37 -5.66
CA LYS A 260 -2.27 -2.01 -5.69
C LYS A 260 -3.76 -2.06 -5.93
N THR A 261 -4.53 -1.52 -4.98
CA THR A 261 -5.97 -1.30 -5.13
C THR A 261 -6.24 0.17 -5.41
N PHE A 262 -6.98 0.49 -6.45
CA PHE A 262 -7.25 1.87 -6.87
C PHE A 262 -8.74 2.09 -7.15
N CYS A 263 -9.14 3.35 -7.05
CA CYS A 263 -10.44 3.83 -7.51
C CYS A 263 -10.43 4.06 -9.01
N ILE A 264 -11.53 3.71 -9.67
CA ILE A 264 -11.83 4.11 -11.03
C ILE A 264 -13.28 4.58 -11.07
N CYS A 265 -13.54 5.78 -11.57
CA CYS A 265 -14.90 6.28 -11.75
C CYS A 265 -15.14 6.40 -13.25
N CYS A 266 -16.21 5.76 -13.71
CA CYS A 266 -16.67 5.84 -15.08
C CYS A 266 -17.81 6.84 -15.12
N ASP A 267 -17.70 7.83 -16.00
CA ASP A 267 -18.82 8.71 -16.29
C ASP A 267 -19.82 7.94 -17.15
N ASP A 268 -21.09 7.93 -16.75
CA ASP A 268 -22.19 7.30 -17.50
C ASP A 268 -22.53 8.09 -18.78
N GLN A 269 -21.70 9.05 -19.21
CA GLN A 269 -21.87 9.69 -20.51
C GLN A 269 -21.76 8.62 -21.58
N ASN A 270 -22.86 8.40 -22.30
CA ASN A 270 -22.96 7.64 -23.56
C ASN A 270 -22.10 8.25 -24.68
N ASN A 271 -20.86 8.64 -24.41
CA ASN A 271 -19.89 8.83 -25.46
C ASN A 271 -19.32 7.43 -25.74
N PRO A 272 -19.70 6.77 -26.84
CA PRO A 272 -19.01 5.55 -27.24
C PRO A 272 -17.53 5.91 -27.29
N CYS A 273 -16.68 5.13 -26.61
CA CYS A 273 -15.23 5.31 -26.57
C CYS A 273 -14.74 5.63 -27.98
N ASP A 274 -14.49 6.91 -28.27
CA ASP A 274 -14.36 7.50 -29.62
C ASP A 274 -14.56 6.48 -30.74
N GLU A 275 -15.81 6.08 -30.99
CA GLU A 275 -16.11 5.55 -32.31
C GLU A 275 -15.81 6.73 -33.23
N CYS A 276 -14.73 6.62 -34.00
CA CYS A 276 -14.45 7.52 -35.11
C CYS A 276 -15.75 7.66 -35.90
N ASN A 277 -16.50 8.72 -35.62
CA ASN A 277 -17.75 8.99 -36.30
C ASN A 277 -17.36 9.34 -37.72
N HIS A 278 -17.44 8.34 -38.59
CA HIS A 278 -17.36 8.44 -40.03
C HIS A 278 -18.54 9.28 -40.51
N GLU A 279 -18.45 10.59 -40.38
CA GLU A 279 -19.17 11.52 -41.26
C GLU A 279 -18.23 12.66 -41.63
N ASP A 280 -17.61 12.49 -42.79
CA ASP A 280 -17.07 13.52 -43.68
C ASP A 280 -16.01 14.48 -43.11
N ASN A 281 -14.73 14.10 -43.23
CA ASN A 281 -13.81 14.73 -44.18
C ASN A 281 -12.37 14.21 -43.95
N ASP A 282 -11.77 13.77 -45.06
CA ASP A 282 -10.38 13.38 -45.28
C ASP A 282 -9.36 14.10 -44.36
N TYR A 283 -8.92 13.43 -43.30
CA TYR A 283 -7.51 13.44 -42.88
C TYR A 283 -7.19 12.10 -42.22
N ASP A 284 -6.25 11.38 -42.84
CA ASP A 284 -5.73 10.08 -42.41
C ASP A 284 -5.23 10.10 -40.96
N CYS A 285 -5.63 9.08 -40.21
CA CYS A 285 -4.99 8.64 -38.95
C CYS A 285 -3.66 7.94 -39.22
#